data_AF-A0A6G3S3L8-F1
#
_entry.id   AF-A0A6G3S3L8-F1
#
_cell.length_a   1.000
_cell.length_b   1.000
_cell.length_c   1.000
_cell.angle_alpha   90.00
_cell.angle_beta   90.00
_cell.angle_gamma   90.00
#
_symmetry.space_group_name_H-M   'P 1'
#
loop_
_entity.id
_entity.type
_entity.pdbx_description
1 polymer ?
#
loop_
_entity_poly.entity_id
_entity_poly.type
_entity_poly.pdbx_seq_one_letter_code
_entity_poly.pdbx_strand_id
1 'polypeptide(L)'
;MGLWQIETDVLARSRFVLSPFAETFASLNLLHAAAGAHPGEEVWLRAHLPGHRARLAADPVAARLVRVATGTSWIADFFCPTSCVGERFEETVARVRATGAAQARADLRVCLQGPLPAALERDDLPERAA
;
A
#
# COMPACT_ATOMS: atom_id res chain seq x y z
N MET A 1 1.64 17.07 11.47
CA MET A 1 2.76 17.08 10.51
C MET A 1 3.62 18.31 10.77
N GLY A 2 4.93 18.16 10.76
CA GLY A 2 5.87 19.29 10.80
C GLY A 2 6.13 19.83 9.39
N LEU A 3 6.48 21.12 9.30
CA LEU A 3 7.01 21.71 8.08
C LEU A 3 8.50 21.36 7.97
N TRP A 4 8.88 20.67 6.89
CA TRP A 4 10.29 20.46 6.55
C TRP A 4 10.71 21.50 5.52
N GLN A 5 11.61 22.40 5.92
CA GLN A 5 12.24 23.34 4.99
C GLN A 5 13.55 22.71 4.48
N ILE A 6 13.59 22.43 3.17
CA ILE A 6 14.75 21.83 2.51
C ILE A 6 15.28 22.83 1.48
N GLU A 7 16.54 23.26 1.64
CA GLU A 7 17.21 24.16 0.71
C GLU A 7 17.36 23.55 -0.68
N THR A 8 17.33 24.39 -1.72
CA THR A 8 17.45 23.93 -3.12
C THR A 8 18.75 23.16 -3.38
N ASP A 9 19.85 23.58 -2.76
CA ASP A 9 21.14 22.92 -2.91
C ASP A 9 21.16 21.55 -2.24
N VAL A 10 20.44 21.39 -1.13
CA VAL A 10 20.26 20.10 -0.47
C VAL A 10 19.43 19.19 -1.37
N LEU A 11 18.34 19.69 -1.95
CA LEU A 11 17.50 18.92 -2.88
C LEU A 11 18.29 18.50 -4.13
N ALA A 12 19.04 19.42 -4.75
CA ALA A 12 19.83 19.14 -5.96
C ALA A 12 20.95 18.11 -5.72
N ARG A 13 21.52 18.09 -4.52
CA ARG A 13 22.57 17.12 -4.14
C ARG A 13 22.00 15.81 -3.58
N SER A 14 20.70 15.75 -3.29
CA SER A 14 20.07 14.55 -2.77
C SER A 14 20.06 13.43 -3.81
N ARG A 15 19.93 12.20 -3.31
CA ARG A 15 19.71 11.01 -4.15
C ARG A 15 18.39 10.40 -3.73
N PHE A 16 17.44 10.36 -4.66
CA PHE A 16 16.19 9.66 -4.46
C PHE A 16 16.45 8.17 -4.66
N VAL A 17 16.08 7.38 -3.65
CA VAL A 17 16.16 5.93 -3.71
C VAL A 17 14.87 5.42 -4.35
N LEU A 18 15.01 4.51 -5.32
CA LEU A 18 13.87 3.78 -5.86
C LEU A 18 13.54 2.62 -4.93
N SER A 19 12.26 2.45 -4.65
CA SER A 19 11.75 1.30 -3.90
C SER A 19 10.91 0.46 -4.84
N PRO A 20 11.40 -0.74 -5.25
CA PRO A 20 10.62 -1.64 -6.09
C PRO A 20 9.25 -1.98 -5.49
N PHE A 21 9.18 -2.04 -4.15
CA PHE A 21 7.93 -2.21 -3.42
C PHE A 21 7.01 -1.00 -3.58
N ALA A 22 7.50 0.23 -3.39
CA ALA A 22 6.67 1.42 -3.51
C ALA A 22 6.15 1.61 -4.94
N GLU A 23 6.94 1.30 -5.97
CA GLU A 23 6.50 1.32 -7.38
C GLU A 23 5.40 0.29 -7.65
N THR A 24 5.57 -0.93 -7.13
CA THR A 24 4.56 -1.99 -7.23
C THR A 24 3.29 -1.59 -6.48
N PHE A 25 3.43 -1.03 -5.28
CA PHE A 25 2.32 -0.57 -4.46
C PHE A 25 1.56 0.61 -5.11
N ALA A 26 2.27 1.55 -5.75
CA ALA A 26 1.64 2.60 -6.54
C ALA A 26 0.81 2.02 -7.70
N SER A 27 1.32 0.99 -8.38
CA SER A 27 0.58 0.27 -9.42
C SER A 27 -0.67 -0.44 -8.87
N LEU A 28 -0.59 -1.01 -7.66
CA LEU A 28 -1.76 -1.57 -6.96
C LEU A 28 -2.79 -0.50 -6.60
N ASN A 29 -2.37 0.69 -6.18
CA ASN A 29 -3.28 1.81 -5.94
C ASN A 29 -3.96 2.27 -7.22
N LEU A 30 -3.25 2.34 -8.34
CA LEU A 30 -3.84 2.65 -9.64
C LEU A 30 -4.91 1.61 -10.02
N LEU A 31 -4.63 0.31 -9.85
CA LEU A 31 -5.62 -0.76 -10.06
C LEU A 31 -6.84 -0.61 -9.14
N HIS A 32 -6.62 -0.22 -7.88
CA HIS A 32 -7.69 -0.05 -6.91
C HIS A 32 -8.57 1.16 -7.23
N ALA A 33 -7.96 2.30 -7.55
CA ALA A 33 -8.65 3.52 -7.96
C ALA A 33 -9.38 3.33 -9.30
N ALA A 34 -8.84 2.49 -10.18
CA ALA A 34 -9.38 2.17 -11.50
C ALA A 34 -9.63 3.42 -12.38
N ALA A 35 -8.84 4.48 -12.17
CA ALA A 35 -8.93 5.74 -12.87
C ALA A 35 -7.52 6.17 -13.30
N GLY A 36 -7.27 6.19 -14.61
CA GLY A 36 -6.01 6.68 -15.18
C GLY A 36 -6.06 8.20 -15.36
N ALA A 37 -4.94 8.86 -15.07
CA ALA A 37 -4.74 10.29 -15.28
C ALA A 37 -4.24 10.62 -16.70
N HIS A 38 -3.74 9.63 -17.44
CA HIS A 38 -3.23 9.80 -18.80
C HIS A 38 -3.40 8.54 -19.68
N PRO A 39 -3.27 8.65 -21.02
CA PRO A 39 -3.54 7.53 -21.93
C PRO A 39 -2.73 6.25 -21.64
N GLY A 40 -1.47 6.39 -21.23
CA GLY A 40 -0.65 5.25 -20.80
C GLY A 40 -1.24 4.44 -19.63
N GLU A 41 -1.74 5.11 -18.59
CA GLU A 41 -2.40 4.44 -17.46
C GLU A 41 -3.73 3.81 -17.89
N GLU A 42 -4.49 4.44 -18.79
CA GLU A 42 -5.71 3.84 -19.32
C GLU A 42 -5.43 2.54 -20.09
N VAL A 43 -4.39 2.53 -20.93
CA VAL A 43 -3.94 1.33 -21.65
C VAL A 43 -3.56 0.23 -20.66
N TRP A 44 -2.77 0.57 -19.64
CA TRP A 44 -2.32 -0.36 -18.62
C TRP A 44 -3.48 -0.92 -17.78
N LEU A 45 -4.42 -0.06 -17.36
CA LEU A 45 -5.63 -0.46 -16.64
C LEU A 45 -6.48 -1.42 -17.46
N ARG A 46 -6.70 -1.14 -18.76
CA ARG A 46 -7.42 -2.07 -19.64
C ARG A 46 -6.80 -3.47 -19.66
N ALA A 47 -5.48 -3.56 -19.61
CA ALA A 47 -4.77 -4.83 -19.61
C ALA A 47 -4.86 -5.58 -18.27
N HIS A 48 -4.76 -4.88 -17.13
CA HIS A 48 -4.53 -5.53 -15.83
C HIS A 48 -5.69 -5.47 -14.84
N LEU A 49 -6.61 -4.51 -14.98
CA LEU A 49 -7.74 -4.32 -14.07
C LEU A 49 -8.67 -5.55 -13.96
N PRO A 50 -8.99 -6.29 -15.04
CA PRO A 50 -9.83 -7.49 -14.93
C PRO A 50 -9.22 -8.55 -14.01
N GLY A 51 -7.91 -8.78 -14.11
CA GLY A 51 -7.20 -9.75 -13.25
C GLY A 51 -7.18 -9.33 -11.79
N HIS A 52 -6.92 -8.04 -11.52
CA HIS A 52 -6.99 -7.49 -10.18
C HIS A 52 -8.38 -7.66 -9.54
N ARG A 53 -9.44 -7.32 -10.29
CA ARG A 53 -10.83 -7.50 -9.82
C ARG A 53 -11.17 -8.96 -9.55
N ALA A 54 -10.74 -9.88 -10.41
CA ALA A 54 -10.95 -11.31 -10.19
C ALA A 54 -10.24 -11.79 -8.92
N ARG A 55 -9.00 -11.34 -8.67
CA ARG A 55 -8.23 -11.66 -7.46
C ARG A 55 -8.93 -11.17 -6.19
N LEU A 56 -9.49 -9.96 -6.20
CA LEU A 56 -10.23 -9.42 -5.06
C LEU A 56 -11.61 -10.09 -4.89
N ALA A 57 -12.28 -10.46 -5.98
CA ALA A 57 -13.55 -11.19 -5.90
C ALA A 57 -13.38 -12.61 -5.30
N ALA A 58 -12.23 -13.25 -5.56
CA ALA A 58 -11.90 -14.56 -5.01
C ALA A 58 -11.55 -14.52 -3.50
N ASP A 59 -11.22 -13.35 -2.96
CA ASP A 59 -10.89 -13.17 -1.55
C ASP A 59 -11.52 -11.89 -0.99
N PRO A 60 -12.77 -11.98 -0.48
CA PRO A 60 -13.48 -10.83 0.08
C PRO A 60 -12.77 -10.18 1.27
N VAL A 61 -11.94 -10.93 2.02
CA VAL A 61 -11.16 -10.39 3.14
C VAL A 61 -10.03 -9.53 2.60
N ALA A 62 -9.26 -10.02 1.62
CA ALA A 62 -8.24 -9.22 0.95
C ALA A 62 -8.84 -7.98 0.27
N ALA A 63 -10.02 -8.11 -0.36
CA ALA A 63 -10.72 -6.96 -0.93
C ALA A 63 -11.09 -5.90 0.11
N ARG A 64 -11.57 -6.32 1.29
CA ARG A 64 -11.86 -5.39 2.39
C ARG A 64 -10.58 -4.80 2.96
N LEU A 65 -9.54 -5.61 3.13
CA LEU A 65 -8.24 -5.18 3.64
C LEU A 65 -7.63 -4.10 2.74
N VAL A 66 -7.49 -4.36 1.43
CA VAL A 66 -6.93 -3.40 0.46
C VAL A 66 -7.67 -2.07 0.55
N ARG A 67 -9.01 -2.08 0.46
CA ARG A 67 -9.81 -0.85 0.53
C ARG A 67 -9.61 -0.04 1.82
N VAL A 68 -9.39 -0.71 2.94
CA VAL A 68 -9.16 -0.03 4.23
C VAL A 68 -7.73 0.46 4.33
N ALA A 69 -6.77 -0.36 3.92
CA ALA A 69 -5.35 -0.07 4.00
C ALA A 69 -4.90 1.02 3.01
N THR A 70 -5.62 1.22 1.90
CA THR A 70 -5.40 2.31 0.93
C THR A 70 -6.35 3.49 1.15
N GLY A 71 -6.74 3.73 2.41
CA GLY A 71 -7.75 4.71 2.79
C GLY A 71 -7.53 6.13 2.25
N THR A 72 -8.57 6.94 2.26
CA THR A 72 -8.59 8.26 1.59
C THR A 72 -7.64 9.30 2.18
N SER A 73 -7.18 9.11 3.42
CA SER A 73 -6.27 10.05 4.10
C SER A 73 -4.89 9.46 4.40
N TRP A 74 -4.82 8.17 4.73
CA TRP A 74 -3.58 7.50 5.16
C TRP A 74 -3.55 6.07 4.66
N ILE A 75 -2.39 5.65 4.17
CA ILE A 75 -2.08 4.25 3.91
C ILE A 75 -1.71 3.59 5.24
N ALA A 76 -2.14 2.36 5.49
CA ALA A 76 -1.78 1.64 6.72
C ALA A 76 -0.27 1.36 6.74
N ASP A 77 0.40 1.73 7.84
CA ASP A 77 1.87 1.69 7.93
C ASP A 77 2.46 0.31 7.62
N PHE A 78 1.88 -0.77 8.14
CA PHE A 78 2.35 -2.12 7.82
C PHE A 78 2.14 -2.52 6.35
N PHE A 79 1.20 -1.89 5.65
CA PHE A 79 0.82 -2.22 4.28
C PHE A 79 1.74 -1.56 3.25
N CYS A 80 2.32 -0.41 3.61
CA CYS A 80 3.37 0.25 2.85
C CYS A 80 4.48 0.75 3.79
N PRO A 81 5.31 -0.16 4.32
CA PRO A 81 6.31 0.20 5.31
C PRO A 81 7.39 1.10 4.69
N THR A 82 8.02 1.93 5.53
CA THR A 82 9.14 2.78 5.11
C THR A 82 10.22 1.96 4.42
N SER A 83 10.56 2.37 3.20
CA SER A 83 11.57 1.72 2.38
C SER A 83 12.97 1.97 2.92
N CYS A 84 13.84 0.96 2.80
CA CYS A 84 15.25 1.06 3.15
C CYS A 84 16.12 1.15 1.90
N VAL A 85 17.27 1.85 2.00
CA VAL A 85 18.17 2.00 0.85
C VAL A 85 18.71 0.65 0.40
N GLY A 86 18.50 0.33 -0.88
CA GLY A 86 18.95 -0.94 -1.47
C GLY A 86 18.11 -2.16 -1.10
N GLU A 87 16.96 -1.97 -0.43
CA GLU A 87 16.04 -3.05 -0.08
C GLU A 87 15.39 -3.63 -1.34
N ARG A 88 15.38 -4.96 -1.41
CA ARG A 88 14.73 -5.70 -2.50
C ARG A 88 13.23 -5.81 -2.24
N PHE A 89 12.47 -6.00 -3.31
CA PHE A 89 11.02 -6.18 -3.24
C PHE A 89 10.62 -7.27 -2.21
N GLU A 90 11.26 -8.43 -2.27
CA GLU A 90 10.93 -9.58 -1.43
C GLU A 90 11.22 -9.33 0.06
N GLU A 91 12.19 -8.47 0.36
CA GLU A 91 12.55 -8.09 1.73
C GLU A 91 11.48 -7.20 2.34
N THR A 92 10.99 -6.21 1.58
CA THR A 92 9.85 -5.40 2.03
C THR A 92 8.60 -6.26 2.20
N VAL A 93 8.30 -7.16 1.27
CA VAL A 93 7.17 -8.10 1.37
C VAL A 93 7.29 -9.00 2.61
N ALA A 94 8.49 -9.49 2.93
CA ALA A 94 8.72 -10.26 4.15
C ALA A 94 8.46 -9.44 5.42
N ARG A 95 8.79 -8.14 5.43
CA ARG A 95 8.47 -7.23 6.54
C ARG A 95 6.97 -7.01 6.70
N VAL A 96 6.23 -6.88 5.59
CA VAL A 96 4.75 -6.82 5.63
C VAL A 96 4.22 -8.07 6.32
N ARG A 97 4.64 -9.28 5.91
CA ARG A 97 4.24 -10.54 6.55
C ARG A 97 4.64 -10.64 8.02
N ALA A 98 5.82 -10.15 8.37
CA ALA A 98 6.34 -10.23 9.73
C ALA A 98 5.66 -9.25 10.71
N THR A 99 4.77 -8.38 10.23
CA THR A 99 4.03 -7.46 11.11
C THR A 99 3.16 -8.25 12.07
N GLY A 100 3.21 -7.91 13.36
CA GLY A 100 2.32 -8.53 14.35
C GLY A 100 0.85 -8.22 14.06
N ALA A 101 -0.03 -9.21 14.18
CA ALA A 101 -1.47 -9.07 13.95
C ALA A 101 -2.12 -7.89 14.70
N ALA A 102 -1.72 -7.67 15.96
CA ALA A 102 -2.21 -6.55 16.76
C ALA A 102 -1.80 -5.19 16.17
N GLN A 103 -0.57 -5.08 15.66
CA GLN A 103 -0.06 -3.88 15.00
C GLN A 103 -0.82 -3.62 13.70
N ALA A 104 -0.96 -4.64 12.84
CA ALA A 104 -1.71 -4.50 11.59
C ALA A 104 -3.14 -4.00 11.82
N ARG A 105 -3.83 -4.55 12.84
CA ARG A 105 -5.17 -4.08 13.22
C ARG A 105 -5.16 -2.66 13.79
N ALA A 106 -4.12 -2.24 14.51
CA ALA A 106 -3.97 -0.87 15.00
C ALA A 106 -3.82 0.12 13.83
N ASP A 107 -2.96 -0.19 12.87
CA ASP A 107 -2.75 0.64 11.67
C ASP A 107 -4.05 0.81 10.87
N LEU A 108 -4.81 -0.26 10.69
CA LEU A 108 -6.10 -0.20 10.00
C LEU A 108 -7.12 0.68 10.75
N ARG A 109 -7.10 0.70 12.08
CA ARG A 109 -7.96 1.61 12.88
C ARG A 109 -7.56 3.06 12.70
N VAL A 110 -6.27 3.35 12.53
CA VAL A 110 -5.79 4.71 12.19
C VAL A 110 -6.33 5.14 10.83
N CYS A 111 -6.25 4.28 9.81
CA CYS A 111 -6.81 4.56 8.47
C CYS A 111 -8.32 4.78 8.50
N LEU A 112 -9.07 4.02 9.31
CA LEU A 112 -10.53 4.13 9.42
C LEU A 112 -11.01 5.29 10.28
N GLN A 113 -10.14 5.82 11.16
CA GLN A 113 -10.53 6.74 12.23
C GLN A 113 -11.72 6.21 13.06
N GLY A 114 -11.75 4.89 13.31
CA GLY A 114 -12.92 4.24 13.86
C GLY A 114 -12.73 2.73 14.14
N PRO A 115 -13.82 2.03 14.52
CA PRO A 115 -13.76 0.61 14.82
C PRO A 115 -13.42 -0.22 13.59
N LEU A 116 -12.64 -1.27 13.81
CA LEU A 116 -12.28 -2.21 12.76
C LEU A 116 -13.50 -3.10 12.43
N PRO A 117 -13.88 -3.27 11.15
CA PRO A 117 -14.95 -4.18 10.78
C PRO A 117 -14.66 -5.61 11.24
N ALA A 118 -15.68 -6.35 11.68
CA ALA A 118 -15.51 -7.71 12.20
C ALA A 118 -14.79 -8.66 11.22
N ALA A 119 -14.96 -8.48 9.91
CA ALA A 119 -14.24 -9.25 8.88
C ALA A 119 -12.72 -9.05 8.90
N LEU A 120 -12.23 -7.96 9.50
CA LEU A 120 -10.82 -7.63 9.67
C LEU A 120 -10.35 -7.81 11.12
N GLU A 121 -11.20 -8.27 12.05
CA GLU A 121 -10.74 -8.69 13.38
C GLU A 121 -10.12 -10.09 13.29
N ARG A 122 -8.96 -10.18 12.63
CA ARG A 122 -8.25 -11.42 12.31
C ARG A 122 -6.76 -11.24 12.47
N ASP A 123 -6.06 -12.35 12.67
CA ASP A 123 -4.61 -12.35 12.85
C ASP A 123 -3.83 -12.65 11.56
N ASP A 124 -4.48 -13.13 10.50
CA ASP A 124 -3.88 -13.48 9.20
C ASP A 124 -3.80 -12.31 8.20
N LEU A 125 -4.01 -11.07 8.66
CA LEU A 125 -3.99 -9.89 7.79
C LEU A 125 -2.61 -9.57 7.19
N PRO A 126 -1.50 -9.66 7.95
CA PRO A 126 -0.16 -9.47 7.40
C PRO A 126 0.17 -10.44 6.26
N GLU A 127 -0.20 -11.71 6.40
CA GLU A 127 -0.01 -12.73 5.37
C GLU A 127 -0.87 -12.48 4.13
N ARG A 128 -2.10 -11.99 4.29
CA ARG A 128 -2.99 -11.63 3.17
C ARG A 128 -2.56 -10.37 2.43
N ALA A 129 -1.83 -9.49 3.09
CA ALA A 129 -1.33 -8.24 2.51
C ALA A 129 -0.12 -8.46 1.57
N ALA A 130 0.55 -9.60 1.67
CA ALA A 130 1.86 -9.87 1.07
C ALA A 130 1.87 -11.09 0.14
#